data_AF-A0A286TXE1-F1
#
_entry.id   AF-A0A286TXE1-F1
#
_cell.length_a   1.000
_cell.length_b   1.000
_cell.length_c   1.000
_cell.angle_alpha   90.00
_cell.angle_beta   90.00
_cell.angle_gamma   90.00
#
_symmetry.space_group_name_H-M   'P 1'
#
loop_
_entity.id
_entity.type
_entity.pdbx_description
1 polymer ?
#
loop_
_entity_poly.entity_id
_entity_poly.type
_entity_poly.pdbx_seq_one_letter_code
_entity_poly.pdbx_strand_id
1 'polypeptide(L)'
;MERSKLDLYGLKFFYTHVLHKRWEQVNLIKPPKTQRLPDIVTINEAHQLFQVTRKLSYRAFYFVLYSLGLRLGEGLRLEVSDVDSQRMRVHIRDSKGNKDRFVPLPKVTLNLLRRFWLVHRNPVFLFPGRHGGLKSAHLAKTPLNRNGVQATLRKVARECGIKKKLHHTVCDTATQPI
;
A
#
# COMPACT_ATOMS: atom_id res chain seq x y z
N MET A 1 -6.42 -11.87 14.71
CA MET A 1 -7.13 -10.68 15.24
C MET A 1 -8.61 -10.64 14.88
N GLU A 2 -9.04 -11.30 13.80
CA GLU A 2 -10.47 -11.56 13.53
C GLU A 2 -11.02 -12.75 14.34
N ARG A 3 -10.17 -13.76 14.64
CA ARG A 3 -10.56 -14.94 15.42
C ARG A 3 -11.16 -14.61 16.79
N SER A 4 -10.53 -13.71 17.56
CA SER A 4 -11.04 -13.34 18.90
C SER A 4 -12.43 -12.72 18.91
N LYS A 5 -12.89 -12.14 17.79
CA LYS A 5 -14.27 -11.67 17.65
C LYS A 5 -15.20 -12.84 17.37
N LEU A 6 -14.81 -13.72 16.45
CA LEU A 6 -15.57 -14.92 16.10
C LEU A 6 -15.77 -15.81 17.32
N ASP A 7 -14.73 -15.97 18.14
CA ASP A 7 -14.77 -16.77 19.36
C ASP A 7 -15.72 -16.15 20.42
N LEU A 8 -15.71 -14.82 20.57
CA LEU A 8 -16.63 -14.11 21.47
C LEU A 8 -18.09 -14.20 20.98
N TYR A 9 -18.32 -14.05 19.67
CA TYR A 9 -19.65 -14.20 19.09
C TYR A 9 -20.15 -15.65 19.18
N GLY A 10 -19.26 -16.63 19.00
CA GLY A 10 -19.57 -18.05 19.21
C GLY A 10 -19.92 -18.36 20.66
N LEU A 11 -19.16 -17.83 21.62
CA LEU A 11 -19.43 -18.00 23.05
C LEU A 11 -20.73 -17.33 23.47
N LYS A 12 -21.00 -16.12 22.97
CA LYS A 12 -22.30 -15.43 23.17
C LYS A 12 -23.45 -16.25 22.60
N PHE A 13 -23.30 -16.78 21.38
CA PHE A 13 -24.31 -17.63 20.74
C PHE A 13 -24.59 -18.87 21.57
N PHE A 14 -23.56 -19.60 22.00
CA PHE A 14 -23.67 -20.81 22.81
C PHE A 14 -24.43 -20.55 24.13
N TYR A 15 -24.06 -19.50 24.86
CA TYR A 15 -24.71 -19.16 26.13
C TYR A 15 -26.19 -18.77 25.95
N THR A 16 -26.49 -17.98 24.92
CA THR A 16 -27.85 -17.46 24.70
C THR A 16 -28.79 -18.51 24.08
N HIS A 17 -28.29 -19.28 23.10
CA HIS A 17 -29.13 -20.16 22.27
C HIS A 17 -29.05 -21.63 22.64
N VAL A 18 -27.95 -22.11 23.24
CA VAL A 18 -27.79 -23.52 23.63
C VAL A 18 -28.04 -23.71 25.13
N LEU A 19 -27.48 -22.83 25.97
CA LEU A 19 -27.60 -22.93 27.42
C LEU A 19 -28.81 -22.17 28.01
N HIS A 20 -29.50 -21.35 27.20
CA HIS A 20 -30.59 -20.46 27.63
C HIS A 20 -30.26 -19.62 28.88
N LYS A 21 -28.98 -19.28 29.06
CA LYS A 21 -28.50 -18.46 30.17
C LYS A 21 -28.29 -17.02 29.71
N ARG A 22 -28.63 -16.06 30.57
CA ARG A 22 -28.42 -14.64 30.27
C ARG A 22 -26.92 -14.38 30.15
N TRP A 23 -26.50 -13.82 29.01
CA TRP A 23 -25.11 -13.45 28.80
C TRP A 23 -24.78 -12.23 29.66
N GLU A 24 -24.03 -12.46 30.74
CA GLU A 24 -23.41 -11.37 31.50
C GLU A 24 -22.19 -10.88 30.72
N GLN A 25 -22.11 -9.58 30.47
CA GLN A 25 -20.97 -9.00 29.76
C GLN A 25 -19.71 -9.17 30.60
N VAL A 26 -18.97 -10.24 30.34
CA VAL A 26 -17.62 -10.38 30.86
C VAL A 26 -16.81 -9.20 30.34
N ASN A 27 -16.22 -8.42 31.24
CA ASN A 27 -15.31 -7.34 30.91
C ASN A 27 -14.01 -7.92 30.33
N LEU A 28 -14.05 -8.36 29.08
CA LEU A 28 -12.85 -8.71 28.34
C LEU A 28 -12.07 -7.42 28.09
N ILE A 29 -11.09 -7.16 28.96
CA ILE A 29 -10.09 -6.12 28.74
C ILE A 29 -9.35 -6.51 27.47
N LYS A 30 -9.77 -5.92 26.35
CA LYS A 30 -9.07 -6.06 25.10
C LYS A 30 -7.68 -5.43 25.31
N PRO A 31 -6.59 -6.20 25.22
CA PRO A 31 -5.27 -5.59 25.28
C PRO A 31 -5.21 -4.53 24.17
N PRO A 32 -4.82 -3.29 24.49
CA PRO A 32 -4.72 -2.24 23.48
C PRO A 32 -3.85 -2.78 22.36
N LYS A 33 -4.35 -2.68 21.13
CA LYS A 33 -3.54 -3.04 19.96
C LYS A 33 -2.44 -2.01 19.88
N THR A 34 -1.28 -2.28 20.49
CA THR A 34 -0.12 -1.41 20.37
C THR A 34 0.38 -1.53 18.93
N GLN A 35 -0.20 -0.72 18.04
CA GLN A 35 0.42 -0.41 16.76
C GLN A 35 1.59 0.49 17.11
N ARG A 36 2.76 -0.10 17.35
CA ARG A 36 4.01 0.65 17.45
C ARG A 36 4.14 1.44 16.15
N LEU A 37 4.47 2.73 16.27
CA LEU A 37 4.67 3.58 15.09
C LEU A 37 5.67 2.88 14.15
N PRO A 38 5.35 2.78 12.84
CA PRO A 38 6.25 2.17 11.89
C PRO A 38 7.58 2.93 11.90
N ASP A 39 8.66 2.18 11.97
CA ASP A 39 10.01 2.69 12.00
C ASP A 39 10.27 3.45 10.69
N ILE A 40 10.45 4.77 10.77
CA ILE A 40 10.48 5.67 9.63
C ILE A 40 11.68 5.31 8.75
N VAL A 41 11.44 5.07 7.45
CA VAL A 41 12.50 4.85 6.46
C VAL A 41 13.16 6.18 6.17
N THR A 42 14.48 6.26 6.36
CA THR A 42 15.26 7.46 6.05
C THR A 42 15.37 7.67 4.54
N ILE A 43 15.67 8.90 4.12
CA ILE A 43 15.84 9.25 2.70
C ILE A 43 16.94 8.37 2.06
N ASN A 44 18.05 8.17 2.77
CA ASN A 44 19.16 7.34 2.27
C ASN A 44 18.78 5.87 2.11
N GLU A 45 18.04 5.29 3.06
CA GLU A 45 17.52 3.92 2.97
C GLU A 45 16.55 3.76 1.80
N ALA A 46 15.69 4.76 1.54
CA ALA A 46 14.79 4.75 0.39
C ALA A 46 15.56 4.79 -0.94
N HIS A 47 16.61 5.62 -1.02
CA HIS A 47 17.48 5.68 -2.19
C HIS A 47 18.19 4.34 -2.46
N GLN A 48 18.75 3.71 -1.42
CA GLN A 48 19.36 2.38 -1.53
C GLN A 48 18.34 1.33 -2.01
N LEU A 49 17.12 1.36 -1.46
CA LEU A 49 16.05 0.46 -1.85
C LEU A 49 15.71 0.57 -3.35
N PHE A 50 15.66 1.80 -3.90
CA PHE A 50 15.42 2.01 -5.33
C PHE A 50 16.58 1.52 -6.20
N GLN A 51 17.82 1.64 -5.73
CA GLN A 51 19.01 1.19 -6.47
C GLN A 51 19.10 -0.34 -6.52
N VAL A 52 18.83 -1.02 -5.40
CA VAL A 52 18.87 -2.49 -5.30
C VAL A 52 17.70 -3.15 -6.05
N THR A 53 16.58 -2.43 -6.24
CA THR A 53 15.42 -2.96 -6.97
C THR A 53 15.72 -3.15 -8.46
N ARG A 54 16.10 -4.39 -8.82
CA ARG A 54 16.45 -4.79 -10.20
C ARG A 54 15.34 -4.63 -11.23
N LYS A 55 14.08 -4.74 -10.82
CA LYS A 55 12.94 -4.76 -11.75
C LYS A 55 12.35 -3.36 -11.90
N LEU A 56 12.35 -2.83 -13.13
CA LEU A 56 11.87 -1.47 -13.43
C LEU A 56 10.46 -1.20 -12.89
N SER A 57 9.50 -2.11 -13.10
CA SER A 57 8.12 -1.91 -12.62
C SER A 57 8.02 -1.74 -11.10
N TYR A 58 8.79 -2.54 -10.34
CA TYR A 58 8.80 -2.42 -8.88
C TYR A 58 9.54 -1.16 -8.43
N ARG A 59 10.64 -0.81 -9.11
CA ARG A 59 11.41 0.40 -8.82
C ARG A 59 10.57 1.66 -9.04
N ALA A 60 9.87 1.75 -10.17
CA ALA A 60 8.96 2.85 -10.47
C ALA A 60 7.81 2.92 -9.46
N PHE A 61 7.24 1.76 -9.12
CA PHE A 61 6.16 1.66 -8.14
C PHE A 61 6.59 2.17 -6.74
N TYR A 62 7.73 1.71 -6.22
CA TYR A 62 8.21 2.17 -4.91
C TYR A 62 8.57 3.65 -4.89
N PHE A 63 9.17 4.16 -5.98
CA PHE A 63 9.48 5.59 -6.10
C PHE A 63 8.20 6.44 -6.03
N VAL A 64 7.14 6.03 -6.74
CA VAL A 64 5.87 6.75 -6.74
C VAL A 64 5.17 6.66 -5.39
N LEU A 65 5.15 5.47 -4.76
CA LEU A 65 4.63 5.32 -3.40
C LEU A 65 5.33 6.26 -2.42
N TYR A 66 6.66 6.33 -2.49
CA TYR A 66 7.46 7.19 -1.61
C TYR A 66 7.24 8.67 -1.90
N SER A 67 7.31 9.07 -3.16
CA SER A 67 7.18 10.47 -3.57
C SER A 67 5.79 11.05 -3.32
N LEU A 68 4.73 10.25 -3.43
CA LEU A 68 3.35 10.68 -3.26
C LEU A 68 2.77 10.30 -1.88
N GLY A 69 3.53 9.57 -1.05
CA GLY A 69 3.06 9.10 0.26
C GLY A 69 1.84 8.18 0.18
N LEU A 70 1.70 7.41 -0.91
CA LEU A 70 0.54 6.54 -1.12
C LEU A 70 0.63 5.29 -0.26
N ARG A 71 -0.52 4.77 0.17
CA ARG A 71 -0.58 3.42 0.70
C ARG A 71 -0.35 2.41 -0.42
N LEU A 72 0.23 1.25 -0.08
CA LEU A 72 0.51 0.20 -1.07
C LEU A 72 -0.73 -0.21 -1.86
N GLY A 73 -1.90 -0.28 -1.22
CA GLY A 73 -3.17 -0.60 -1.90
C GLY A 73 -3.65 0.51 -2.83
N GLU A 74 -3.52 1.78 -2.42
CA GLU A 74 -3.89 2.95 -3.21
C GLU A 74 -3.03 3.02 -4.49
N GLY A 75 -1.72 2.89 -4.35
CA GLY A 75 -0.81 2.94 -5.52
C GLY A 75 -1.02 1.79 -6.51
N LEU A 76 -1.45 0.60 -6.06
CA LEU A 76 -1.72 -0.54 -6.96
C LEU A 76 -2.98 -0.34 -7.79
N ARG A 77 -3.96 0.41 -7.28
CA ARG A 77 -5.22 0.69 -7.96
C ARG A 77 -5.17 1.94 -8.85
N LEU A 78 -4.05 2.66 -8.83
CA LEU A 78 -3.93 3.93 -9.51
C LEU A 78 -4.03 3.77 -11.04
N GLU A 79 -4.92 4.55 -11.64
CA GLU A 79 -5.15 4.54 -13.08
C GLU A 79 -4.42 5.70 -13.77
N VAL A 80 -4.28 5.59 -15.09
CA VAL A 80 -3.76 6.70 -15.92
C VAL A 80 -4.71 7.90 -15.88
N SER A 81 -6.02 7.64 -15.78
CA SER A 81 -7.09 8.64 -15.69
C SER A 81 -7.01 9.51 -14.41
N ASP A 82 -6.40 8.99 -13.35
CA ASP A 82 -6.29 9.66 -12.06
C ASP A 82 -5.16 10.70 -12.01
N VAL A 83 -4.29 10.73 -13.00
CA VAL A 83 -3.12 11.64 -13.04
C VAL A 83 -3.47 12.91 -13.80
N ASP A 84 -3.72 14.00 -13.06
CA ASP A 84 -3.93 15.32 -13.64
C ASP A 84 -2.58 16.05 -13.81
N SER A 85 -2.05 15.99 -15.02
CA SER A 85 -0.80 16.67 -15.37
C SER A 85 -0.94 18.19 -15.56
N GLN A 86 -2.15 18.72 -15.74
CA GLN A 86 -2.37 20.16 -15.86
C GLN A 86 -2.38 20.83 -14.48
N ARG A 87 -3.07 20.22 -13.52
CA ARG A 87 -3.18 20.72 -12.15
C ARG A 87 -2.10 20.17 -11.21
N MET A 88 -1.16 19.38 -11.75
CA MET A 88 -0.07 18.72 -11.03
C MET A 88 -0.55 17.98 -9.77
N ARG A 89 -1.60 17.17 -9.92
CA ARG A 89 -2.25 16.45 -8.82
C ARG A 89 -2.62 15.03 -9.24
N VAL A 90 -2.64 14.12 -8.28
CA VAL A 90 -3.12 12.75 -8.45
C VAL A 90 -4.38 12.56 -7.62
N HIS A 91 -5.42 12.03 -8.27
CA HIS A 91 -6.67 11.68 -7.61
C HIS A 91 -6.56 10.27 -7.00
N ILE A 92 -6.80 10.14 -5.70
CA ILE A 92 -6.78 8.85 -5.02
C ILE A 92 -8.20 8.51 -4.61
N ARG A 93 -8.73 7.47 -5.26
CA ARG A 93 -10.03 6.86 -4.95
C ARG A 93 -9.90 5.92 -3.75
N ASP A 94 -10.98 5.77 -2.97
CA ASP A 94 -11.08 4.84 -1.83
C ASP A 94 -10.13 5.11 -0.64
N SER A 95 -9.95 6.36 -0.21
CA SER A 95 -9.31 6.58 1.11
C SER A 95 -10.27 6.10 2.21
N LYS A 96 -9.72 5.52 3.29
CA LYS A 96 -10.48 4.98 4.45
C LYS A 96 -11.67 5.87 4.81
N GLY A 97 -12.88 5.31 4.72
CA GLY A 97 -14.14 6.06 4.87
C GLY A 97 -14.81 6.47 3.56
N ASN A 98 -14.37 5.92 2.42
CA ASN A 98 -14.89 6.22 1.07
C ASN A 98 -14.76 7.70 0.69
N LYS A 99 -13.65 8.32 1.10
CA LYS A 99 -13.34 9.72 0.79
C LYS A 99 -12.23 9.77 -0.24
N ASP A 100 -12.44 10.56 -1.27
CA ASP A 100 -11.42 10.83 -2.26
C ASP A 100 -10.50 11.94 -1.77
N ARG A 101 -9.22 11.88 -2.16
CA ARG A 101 -8.25 12.93 -1.86
C ARG A 101 -7.36 13.23 -3.06
N PHE A 102 -6.91 14.48 -3.14
CA PHE A 102 -5.89 14.88 -4.11
C PHE A 102 -4.53 14.93 -3.43
N VAL A 103 -3.51 14.38 -4.10
CA VAL A 103 -2.13 14.45 -3.66
C VAL A 103 -1.32 15.28 -4.66
N PRO A 104 -0.46 16.20 -4.19
CA PRO A 104 0.40 16.98 -5.08
C PRO A 104 1.35 16.05 -5.85
N LEU A 105 1.48 16.28 -7.15
CA LEU A 105 2.35 15.51 -8.03
C LEU A 105 3.65 16.28 -8.28
N PRO A 106 4.81 15.82 -7.77
CA PRO A 106 6.08 16.44 -8.12
C PRO A 106 6.42 16.25 -9.60
N LYS A 107 7.04 17.26 -10.22
CA LYS A 107 7.45 17.21 -11.65
C LYS A 107 8.37 16.03 -11.96
N VAL A 108 9.27 15.69 -11.04
CA VAL A 108 10.19 14.54 -11.17
C VAL A 108 9.41 13.23 -11.30
N THR A 109 8.36 13.09 -10.49
CA THR A 109 7.49 11.91 -10.46
C THR A 109 6.64 11.82 -11.72
N LEU A 110 6.08 12.94 -12.20
CA LEU A 110 5.39 13.00 -13.48
C LEU A 110 6.28 12.56 -14.65
N ASN A 111 7.53 13.04 -14.70
CA ASN A 111 8.49 12.66 -15.74
C ASN A 111 8.88 11.18 -15.68
N LEU A 112 8.99 10.62 -14.47
CA LEU A 112 9.20 9.19 -14.28
C LEU A 112 7.99 8.38 -14.76
N LEU A 113 6.78 8.81 -14.41
CA LEU A 113 5.53 8.16 -14.84
C LEU A 113 5.37 8.17 -16.36
N ARG A 114 5.62 9.31 -17.02
CA ARG A 114 5.58 9.41 -18.49
C ARG A 114 6.57 8.45 -19.15
N ARG A 115 7.82 8.41 -18.67
CA ARG A 115 8.83 7.47 -19.19
C ARG A 115 8.43 6.01 -18.96
N PHE A 116 7.88 5.71 -17.79
CA PHE A 116 7.43 4.35 -17.47
C PHE A 116 6.24 3.94 -18.35
N TRP A 117 5.28 4.85 -18.56
CA TRP A 117 4.11 4.62 -19.40
C TRP A 117 4.49 4.30 -20.85
N LEU A 118 5.49 4.97 -21.41
CA LEU A 118 5.99 4.69 -22.77
C LEU A 118 6.47 3.24 -22.95
N VAL A 119 6.89 2.58 -21.87
CA VAL A 119 7.43 1.22 -21.89
C VAL A 119 6.32 0.17 -21.87
N HIS A 120 5.25 0.38 -21.09
CA HIS A 120 4.16 -0.61 -20.96
C HIS A 120 2.90 -0.27 -21.75
N ARG A 121 2.64 1.02 -22.05
CA ARG A 121 1.53 1.55 -22.85
C ARG A 121 0.14 1.00 -22.49
N ASN A 122 -0.10 0.79 -21.19
CA ASN A 122 -1.40 0.33 -20.73
C ASN A 122 -2.36 1.55 -20.63
N PRO A 123 -3.57 1.47 -21.21
CA PRO A 123 -4.50 2.61 -21.21
C PRO A 123 -5.20 2.84 -19.88
N VAL A 124 -5.32 1.81 -19.03
CA VAL A 124 -6.10 1.86 -17.78
C VAL A 124 -5.16 1.99 -16.58
N PHE A 125 -4.28 1.00 -16.38
CA PHE A 125 -3.47 0.91 -15.18
C PHE A 125 -2.13 1.62 -15.33
N LEU A 126 -1.77 2.40 -14.32
CA LEU A 126 -0.43 3.00 -14.24
C LEU A 126 0.64 1.95 -13.93
N PHE A 127 0.28 0.89 -13.20
CA PHE A 127 1.15 -0.24 -12.87
C PHE A 127 0.50 -1.57 -13.27
N PRO A 128 0.57 -1.95 -14.56
CA PRO A 128 -0.03 -3.18 -15.05
C PRO A 128 0.64 -4.45 -14.49
N GLY A 129 -0.14 -5.52 -14.45
CA GLY A 129 0.32 -6.87 -14.10
C GLY A 129 1.41 -7.38 -15.04
N ARG A 130 2.24 -8.30 -14.52
CA ARG A 130 3.47 -8.77 -15.18
C ARG A 130 3.39 -10.15 -15.81
N HIS A 131 2.20 -10.77 -15.85
CA HIS A 131 2.07 -12.19 -16.17
C HIS A 131 2.64 -12.54 -17.57
N GLY A 132 2.50 -11.64 -18.55
CA GLY A 132 3.08 -11.79 -19.90
C GLY A 132 4.38 -11.01 -20.15
N GLY A 133 5.06 -10.53 -19.10
CA GLY A 133 6.23 -9.65 -19.25
C GLY A 133 5.86 -8.19 -19.57
N LEU A 134 6.88 -7.36 -19.81
CA LEU A 134 6.72 -5.91 -19.96
C LEU A 134 6.12 -5.53 -21.33
N LYS A 135 6.40 -6.31 -22.37
CA LYS A 135 5.87 -6.10 -23.73
C LYS A 135 4.36 -6.36 -23.78
N SER A 136 3.87 -7.37 -23.07
CA SER A 136 2.44 -7.70 -23.01
C SER A 136 1.68 -6.94 -21.92
N ALA A 137 2.35 -6.02 -21.21
CA ALA A 137 1.74 -5.25 -20.12
C ALA A 137 0.62 -4.31 -20.61
N HIS A 138 0.60 -3.95 -21.89
CA HIS A 138 -0.48 -3.16 -22.50
C HIS A 138 -1.84 -3.91 -22.48
N LEU A 139 -1.82 -5.25 -22.55
CA LEU A 139 -3.02 -6.11 -22.51
C LEU A 139 -3.43 -6.51 -21.08
N ALA A 140 -2.64 -6.13 -20.08
CA ALA A 140 -2.90 -6.55 -18.71
C ALA A 140 -4.21 -5.95 -18.20
N LYS A 141 -5.16 -6.83 -17.85
CA LYS A 141 -6.45 -6.47 -17.22
C LYS A 141 -6.38 -6.38 -15.70
N THR A 142 -5.24 -6.77 -15.12
CA THR A 142 -5.02 -6.76 -13.68
C THR A 142 -3.87 -5.83 -13.33
N PRO A 143 -3.93 -5.16 -12.16
CA PRO A 143 -2.81 -4.39 -11.67
C PRO A 143 -1.68 -5.29 -11.19
N LEU A 144 -0.56 -4.68 -10.85
CA LEU A 144 0.58 -5.35 -10.27
C LEU A 144 0.20 -6.16 -9.01
N ASN A 145 0.72 -7.39 -8.90
CA ASN A 145 0.34 -8.29 -7.81
C ASN A 145 0.86 -7.79 -6.45
N ARG A 146 -0.06 -7.50 -5.54
CA ARG A 146 0.21 -7.05 -4.16
C ARG A 146 1.20 -7.94 -3.41
N ASN A 147 1.01 -9.25 -3.48
CA ASN A 147 1.86 -10.21 -2.77
C ASN A 147 3.27 -10.21 -3.37
N GLY A 148 3.38 -10.12 -4.70
CA GLY A 148 4.66 -10.01 -5.39
C GLY A 148 5.43 -8.74 -5.01
N VAL A 149 4.72 -7.61 -4.96
CA VAL A 149 5.29 -6.32 -4.52
C VAL A 149 5.74 -6.36 -3.07
N GLN A 150 4.96 -6.95 -2.17
CA GLN A 150 5.34 -7.03 -0.76
C GLN A 150 6.50 -8.01 -0.53
N ALA A 151 6.51 -9.15 -1.23
CA ALA A 151 7.59 -10.13 -1.16
C ALA A 151 8.91 -9.55 -1.67
N THR A 152 8.86 -8.83 -2.80
CA THR A 152 10.04 -8.16 -3.36
C THR A 152 10.53 -7.04 -2.46
N LEU A 153 9.64 -6.23 -1.89
CA LEU A 153 10.01 -5.20 -0.92
C LEU A 153 10.73 -5.78 0.29
N ARG A 154 10.20 -6.88 0.86
CA ARG A 154 10.85 -7.60 1.97
C ARG A 154 12.20 -8.22 1.58
N LYS A 155 12.38 -8.60 0.31
CA LYS A 155 13.66 -9.13 -0.18
C LYS A 155 14.69 -8.01 -0.29
N VAL A 156 14.32 -6.90 -0.94
CA VAL A 156 15.19 -5.74 -1.12
C VAL A 156 15.55 -5.11 0.23
N ALA A 157 14.59 -5.00 1.16
CA ALA A 157 14.86 -4.48 2.50
C ALA A 157 15.86 -5.36 3.29
N ARG A 158 15.80 -6.69 3.11
CA ARG A 158 16.79 -7.61 3.69
C ARG A 158 18.17 -7.43 3.06
N GLU A 159 18.23 -7.29 1.73
CA GLU A 159 19.48 -7.05 1.00
C GLU A 159 20.13 -5.71 1.40
N CYS A 160 19.33 -4.68 1.69
CA CYS A 160 19.81 -3.37 2.16
C CYS A 160 20.18 -3.35 3.66
N GLY A 161 20.04 -4.48 4.38
CA GLY A 161 20.35 -4.54 5.81
C GLY A 161 19.40 -3.72 6.70
N ILE A 162 18.23 -3.31 6.18
CA ILE A 162 17.23 -2.54 6.92
C ILE A 162 16.56 -3.50 7.91
N LYS A 163 17.14 -3.64 9.11
CA LYS A 163 16.67 -4.50 10.21
C LYS A 163 15.39 -3.97 10.89
N LYS A 164 14.70 -3.00 10.29
CA LYS A 164 13.45 -2.46 10.80
C LYS A 164 12.33 -3.46 10.51
N LYS A 165 11.65 -3.95 11.54
CA LYS A 165 10.50 -4.86 11.39
C LYS A 165 9.42 -4.14 10.57
N LEU A 166 9.37 -4.42 9.26
CA LEU A 166 8.39 -3.85 8.32
C LEU A 166 6.99 -4.39 8.63
N HIS A 167 6.37 -3.85 9.68
CA HIS A 167 4.93 -3.91 9.85
C HIS A 167 4.30 -2.93 8.86
N HIS A 168 3.15 -3.31 8.30
CA HIS A 168 2.35 -2.54 7.33
C HIS A 168 2.58 -1.02 7.41
N THR A 169 3.30 -0.47 6.43
CA THR A 169 3.63 0.96 6.37
C THR A 169 2.35 1.74 6.11
N VAL A 170 1.80 2.36 7.14
CA VAL A 170 0.95 3.54 6.97
C VAL A 170 1.93 4.68 6.75
N CYS A 171 2.02 5.17 5.51
CA CYS A 171 2.78 6.37 5.19
C CYS A 171 2.06 7.55 5.85
N ASP A 172 2.52 7.95 7.03
CA ASP A 172 2.14 9.21 7.67
C ASP A 172 3.43 10.03 7.74
N THR A 173 3.54 11.04 6.89
CA THR A 173 4.67 11.97 6.92
C THR A 173 4.23 13.17 7.75
N ALA A 174 4.86 13.34 8.91
CA ALA A 174 4.77 14.59 9.66
C ALA A 174 5.47 15.69 8.85
N THR A 175 4.68 16.55 8.22
CA THR A 175 5.13 17.84 7.72
C THR A 175 5.61 18.64 8.93
N GLN A 176 6.90 19.01 8.98
CA GLN A 176 7.37 19.96 9.99
C GLN A 176 6.74 21.33 9.68
N PRO A 177 6.11 22.00 10.66
CA PRO A 177 5.67 23.37 10.48
C PRO A 177 6.91 24.27 10.37
N ILE A 178 6.80 25.27 9.50
CA ILE A 178 7.72 26.41 9.40
C ILE A 178 7.61 27.24 10.68
#